data_AF-A0A512D5R2-F1
#
_entry.id   AF-A0A512D5R2-F1
#
_cell.length_a   1.000
_cell.length_b   1.000
_cell.length_c   1.000
_cell.angle_alpha   90.00
_cell.angle_beta   90.00
_cell.angle_gamma   90.00
#
_symmetry.space_group_name_H-M   'P 1'
#
loop_
_entity.id
_entity.type
_entity.pdbx_description
1 polymer ?
#
loop_
_entity_poly.entity_id
_entity_poly.type
_entity_poly.pdbx_seq_one_letter_code
_entity_poly.pdbx_strand_id
1 'polypeptide(L)'
;MAVYKKGMNADAVSASGDKLVGYKGELDGIVEAVNGAVSTIKGNWGGTDAEQFQSDWNGQRQVVTAAGDKLDAMGKKCKTNAESQKQTSSK
;
A
#
# COMPACT_ATOMS: atom_id res chain seq x y z
N MET A 1 -4.79 28.16 -12.59
CA MET A 1 -4.52 26.76 -12.97
C MET A 1 -3.20 26.70 -13.72
N ALA A 2 -2.12 26.28 -13.07
CA ALA A 2 -0.84 26.08 -13.76
C ALA A 2 -0.88 24.72 -14.44
N VAL A 3 -1.15 24.71 -15.75
CA VAL A 3 -0.86 23.56 -16.61
C VAL A 3 0.66 23.35 -16.55
N TYR A 4 1.12 22.20 -16.05
CA TYR A 4 2.54 21.85 -16.02
C TYR A 4 3.06 21.79 -17.47
N LYS A 5 3.65 22.89 -17.96
CA LYS A 5 4.10 23.07 -19.36
C LYS A 5 5.55 22.62 -19.60
N LYS A 6 6.13 21.82 -18.70
CA LYS A 6 7.48 21.23 -18.77
C LYS A 6 7.40 19.75 -18.39
N GLY A 7 7.41 18.83 -19.36
CA GLY A 7 7.63 17.38 -19.17
C GLY A 7 7.17 16.78 -17.82
N MET A 8 8.03 15.96 -17.20
CA MET A 8 7.86 15.43 -15.85
C MET A 8 8.83 16.13 -14.87
N ASN A 9 8.34 16.54 -13.70
CA ASN A 9 9.21 16.84 -12.55
C ASN A 9 9.64 15.53 -11.89
N ALA A 10 10.81 15.01 -12.28
CA ALA A 10 11.27 13.68 -11.90
C ALA A 10 11.45 13.52 -10.38
N ASP A 11 11.93 14.55 -9.68
CA ASP A 11 12.12 14.48 -8.22
C ASP A 11 10.79 14.43 -7.47
N ALA A 12 9.82 15.25 -7.88
CA ALA A 12 8.48 15.24 -7.28
C ALA A 12 7.76 13.90 -7.52
N VAL A 13 7.91 13.30 -8.72
CA VAL A 13 7.32 12.00 -9.05
C VAL A 13 8.02 10.87 -8.29
N SER A 14 9.35 10.88 -8.20
CA SER A 14 10.09 9.89 -7.41
C SER A 14 9.70 9.95 -5.93
N ALA A 15 9.65 11.15 -5.34
CA ALA A 15 9.27 11.33 -3.94
C ALA A 15 7.82 10.90 -3.68
N SER A 16 6.91 11.09 -4.64
CA SER A 16 5.54 10.57 -4.55
C SER A 16 5.53 9.04 -4.62
N GLY A 17 6.41 8.44 -5.43
CA GLY A 17 6.59 7.00 -5.50
C GLY A 17 7.05 6.39 -4.17
N ASP A 18 8.00 7.04 -3.48
CA ASP A 18 8.46 6.62 -2.15
C ASP A 18 7.32 6.65 -1.11
N LYS A 19 6.45 7.66 -1.15
CA LYS A 19 5.27 7.71 -0.27
C LYS A 19 4.30 6.55 -0.52
N LEU A 20 4.04 6.21 -1.78
CA LEU A 20 3.15 5.09 -2.14
C LEU A 20 3.71 3.75 -1.65
N VAL A 21 5.02 3.54 -1.76
CA VAL A 21 5.69 2.36 -1.17
C VAL A 21 5.60 2.40 0.36
N GLY A 22 5.75 3.57 0.98
CA GLY A 22 5.56 3.75 2.42
C GLY A 22 4.17 3.32 2.90
N TYR A 23 3.12 3.70 2.17
CA TYR A 23 1.75 3.31 2.50
C TYR A 23 1.51 1.79 2.40
N LYS A 24 2.23 1.05 1.56
CA LYS A 24 2.20 -0.42 1.62
C LYS A 24 2.65 -0.91 3.00
N GLY A 25 3.76 -0.39 3.51
CA GLY A 25 4.27 -0.75 4.84
C GLY A 25 3.27 -0.40 5.96
N GLU A 26 2.59 0.73 5.86
CA GLU A 26 1.52 1.10 6.81
C GLU A 26 0.34 0.11 6.76
N LEU A 27 -0.10 -0.31 5.57
CA LEU A 27 -1.17 -1.29 5.42
C LEU A 27 -0.75 -2.69 5.92
N ASP A 28 0.49 -3.09 5.69
CA ASP A 28 1.04 -4.34 6.23
C ASP A 28 1.03 -4.30 7.78
N GLY A 29 1.43 -3.18 8.39
CA GLY A 29 1.35 -2.98 9.83
C GLY A 29 -0.09 -3.00 10.39
N ILE A 30 -1.06 -2.46 9.65
CA ILE A 30 -2.49 -2.56 10.03
C ILE A 30 -2.94 -4.02 10.02
N VAL A 31 -2.57 -4.80 9.00
CA VAL A 31 -2.92 -6.23 8.93
C VAL A 31 -2.36 -6.97 10.14
N GLU A 32 -1.11 -6.72 10.52
CA GLU A 32 -0.49 -7.34 11.71
C GLU A 32 -1.21 -6.95 13.00
N ALA A 33 -1.52 -5.67 13.19
CA ALA A 33 -2.22 -5.19 14.39
C ALA A 33 -3.61 -5.82 14.53
N VAL A 34 -4.37 -5.89 13.44
CA VAL A 34 -5.71 -6.51 13.46
C VAL A 34 -5.62 -8.03 13.64
N ASN A 35 -4.62 -8.70 13.07
CA ASN A 35 -4.37 -10.12 13.35
C ASN A 35 -4.19 -10.38 14.85
N GLY A 36 -3.43 -9.52 15.55
CA GLY A 36 -3.25 -9.60 16.99
C GLY A 36 -4.55 -9.43 17.77
N ALA A 37 -5.39 -8.46 17.38
CA ALA A 37 -6.70 -8.24 17.99
C ALA A 37 -7.64 -9.43 17.77
N VAL A 38 -7.72 -9.96 16.54
CA VAL A 38 -8.55 -11.12 16.19
C VAL A 38 -8.09 -12.38 16.93
N SER A 39 -6.78 -12.57 17.10
CA SER A 39 -6.24 -13.67 17.89
C SER A 39 -6.62 -13.57 19.36
N THR A 40 -6.58 -12.36 19.93
CA THR A 40 -7.03 -12.10 21.31
C THR A 40 -8.53 -12.40 21.46
N ILE A 41 -9.35 -11.96 20.50
CA ILE A 41 -10.80 -12.24 20.48
C ILE A 41 -11.05 -13.75 20.46
N LYS A 42 -10.37 -14.50 19.60
CA LYS A 42 -10.48 -15.97 19.52
C LYS A 42 -10.20 -16.67 20.85
N GLY A 43 -9.25 -16.15 21.63
CA GLY A 43 -8.91 -16.71 22.94
C GLY A 43 -10.00 -16.51 24.01
N ASN A 44 -10.91 -15.56 23.80
CA ASN A 44 -11.89 -15.13 24.80
C ASN A 44 -13.35 -15.32 24.34
N TRP A 45 -13.59 -15.59 23.05
CA TRP A 45 -14.90 -15.76 22.46
C TRP A 45 -14.93 -17.00 21.57
N GLY A 46 -15.73 -17.99 21.98
CA GLY A 46 -15.95 -19.23 21.24
C GLY A 46 -17.35 -19.31 20.62
N GLY A 47 -17.57 -20.34 19.83
CA GLY A 47 -18.83 -20.60 19.12
C GLY A 47 -18.85 -20.04 17.69
N THR A 48 -19.92 -20.32 16.97
CA THR A 48 -20.07 -20.04 15.53
C THR A 48 -19.86 -18.58 15.17
N ASP A 49 -20.34 -17.65 15.99
CA ASP A 49 -20.20 -16.22 15.70
C ASP A 49 -18.74 -15.75 15.74
N ALA A 50 -17.93 -16.31 16.65
CA ALA A 50 -16.51 -16.01 16.74
C ALA A 50 -15.73 -16.58 15.55
N GLU A 51 -16.14 -17.76 15.06
CA GLU A 51 -15.59 -18.36 13.84
C GLU A 51 -15.95 -17.55 12.59
N GLN A 52 -17.19 -17.07 12.50
CA GLN A 52 -17.64 -16.20 11.42
C GLN A 52 -16.86 -14.89 11.41
N PHE A 53 -16.69 -14.25 12.58
CA PHE A 53 -15.91 -13.02 12.69
C PHE A 53 -14.45 -13.20 12.24
N GLN A 54 -13.82 -14.33 12.57
CA GLN A 54 -12.47 -14.66 12.08
C GLN A 54 -12.44 -14.86 10.56
N SER A 55 -13.45 -15.52 10.01
CA SER A 55 -13.59 -15.72 8.57
C SER A 55 -13.74 -14.39 7.84
N ASP A 56 -14.57 -13.48 8.38
CA ASP A 56 -14.77 -12.14 7.84
C ASP A 56 -13.46 -11.36 7.80
N TRP A 57 -12.69 -11.38 8.89
CA TRP A 57 -11.36 -10.76 8.91
C TRP A 57 -10.39 -11.39 7.89
N ASN A 58 -10.39 -12.72 7.75
CA ASN A 58 -9.55 -13.40 6.75
C ASN A 58 -9.90 -12.99 5.31
N GLY A 59 -11.16 -12.65 5.03
CA GLY A 59 -11.56 -12.06 3.75
C GLY A 59 -11.06 -10.61 3.61
N GLN A 60 -11.27 -9.78 4.63
CA GLN A 60 -10.89 -8.36 4.58
C GLN A 60 -9.37 -8.15 4.53
N ARG A 61 -8.58 -8.95 5.24
CA ARG A 61 -7.11 -8.83 5.22
C ARG A 61 -6.54 -8.96 3.81
N GLN A 62 -7.13 -9.83 2.98
CA GLN A 62 -6.70 -10.03 1.58
C GLN A 62 -6.93 -8.77 0.74
N VAL A 63 -8.02 -8.05 0.98
CA VAL A 63 -8.33 -6.78 0.31
C VAL A 63 -7.32 -5.71 0.68
N VAL A 64 -6.96 -5.63 1.98
CA VAL A 64 -5.95 -4.67 2.48
C VAL A 64 -4.56 -4.97 1.90
N THR A 65 -4.12 -6.23 1.93
CA THR A 65 -2.86 -6.65 1.30
C THR A 65 -2.84 -6.33 -0.19
N ALA A 66 -3.92 -6.64 -0.92
CA ALA A 66 -4.01 -6.34 -2.35
C ALA A 66 -3.99 -4.84 -2.64
N ALA A 67 -4.53 -3.99 -1.74
CA ALA A 67 -4.40 -2.54 -1.85
C ALA A 67 -2.93 -2.10 -1.67
N GLY A 68 -2.23 -2.66 -0.68
CA GLY A 68 -0.80 -2.42 -0.46
C GLY A 68 0.06 -2.78 -1.67
N ASP A 69 -0.20 -3.94 -2.28
CA ASP A 69 0.52 -4.38 -3.49
C ASP A 69 0.31 -3.45 -4.68
N LYS A 70 -0.91 -2.92 -4.85
CA LYS A 70 -1.21 -1.91 -5.89
C LYS A 70 -0.45 -0.61 -5.64
N LEU A 71 -0.38 -0.15 -4.39
CA LEU A 71 0.36 1.07 -4.03
C LEU A 71 1.87 0.91 -4.29
N ASP A 72 2.43 -0.25 -3.94
CA ASP A 72 3.84 -0.56 -4.22
C ASP A 72 4.13 -0.61 -5.73
N ALA A 73 3.26 -1.27 -6.51
CA ALA A 73 3.39 -1.31 -7.97
C ALA A 73 3.33 0.11 -8.58
N MET A 74 2.40 0.94 -8.11
CA MET A 74 2.31 2.35 -8.52
C MET A 74 3.57 3.14 -8.12
N GLY A 75 4.05 2.96 -6.90
CA GLY A 75 5.24 3.63 -6.39
C GLY A 75 6.50 3.27 -7.18
N LYS A 76 6.71 1.97 -7.46
CA LYS A 76 7.78 1.47 -8.33
C LYS A 76 7.69 2.08 -9.73
N LYS A 77 6.50 2.12 -10.33
CA LYS A 77 6.29 2.75 -11.65
C LYS A 77 6.65 4.24 -11.66
N CYS A 78 6.28 4.99 -10.62
CA CYS A 78 6.69 6.39 -10.48
C CYS A 78 8.21 6.54 -10.48
N LYS A 79 8.92 5.71 -9.72
CA LYS A 79 10.38 5.74 -9.60
C LYS A 79 11.06 5.38 -10.93
N THR A 80 10.62 4.32 -11.60
CA THR A 80 11.14 3.93 -12.92
C THR A 80 10.95 5.03 -13.97
N ASN A 81 9.78 5.66 -14.00
CA ASN A 81 9.51 6.74 -14.96
C ASN A 81 10.33 8.00 -14.67
N ALA A 82 10.49 8.36 -13.39
CA ALA A 82 11.33 9.48 -12.97
C ALA A 82 12.81 9.25 -13.37
N GLU A 83 13.33 8.04 -13.17
CA GLU A 83 14.68 7.68 -13.59
C GLU A 83 14.86 7.76 -15.11
N SER A 84 13.91 7.21 -15.87
CA SER A 84 13.91 7.26 -17.35
C SER A 84 13.89 8.70 -17.87
N GLN A 85 13.11 9.57 -17.22
CA GLN A 85 13.08 10.99 -17.56
C GLN A 85 14.43 11.66 -17.32
N LYS A 86 15.10 11.39 -16.19
CA LYS A 86 16.41 11.95 -15.87
C LYS A 86 17.46 11.55 -16.91
N GLN A 87 17.50 10.27 -17.29
CA GLN A 87 18.43 9.74 -18.30
C GLN A 87 18.19 10.35 -19.70
N THR A 88 16.94 10.62 -20.04
CA THR A 88 16.59 11.23 -21.34
C THR A 88 16.94 12.71 -21.36
N SER A 89 16.67 13.44 -20.28
CA SER A 89 16.97 14.87 -20.17
C SER A 89 18.45 15.19 -20.00
N SER A 90 19.28 14.20 -19.65
CA SER A 90 20.74 14.33 -19.57
C SER A 90 21.48 14.05 -20.89
N LYS A 91 20.75 13.71 -21.97
CA LYS A 91 21.29 13.57 -23.33
C LYS A 91 20.98 14.82 -24.14
#